data_AF-A0A496UQU4-F1
#
_entry.id   AF-A0A496UQU4-F1
#
_cell.length_a   1.000
_cell.length_b   1.000
_cell.length_c   1.000
_cell.angle_alpha   90.00
_cell.angle_beta   90.00
_cell.angle_gamma   90.00
#
_symmetry.space_group_name_H-M   'P 1'
#
loop_
_entity.id
_entity.type
_entity.pdbx_description
1 polymer ?
#
loop_
_entity_poly.entity_id
_entity_poly.type
_entity_poly.pdbx_seq_one_letter_code
_entity_poly.pdbx_strand_id
1 'polypeptide(L)'
;MGSNNQGLTATDLDAKLADLAGVNALHAAFGDLAWPVLRRQYLALGYQEGVARLVGALETGDFDRAEFAADPIEGIRAWLQGFFDDRGAAMPDIWREGRTVYLRTKACRECLTVNAEARLPVAHREICYVYCRAWAEGYVQAVADLFPGVVIHYHNEDSRRDGVGHDCVEAFQVVLP
;
A
#
# COMPACT_ATOMS: atom_id res chain seq x y z
N MET A 1 -25.39 6.98 2.96
CA MET A 1 -24.97 5.57 2.79
C MET A 1 -24.06 5.26 3.97
N GLY A 2 -24.40 4.23 4.74
CA GLY A 2 -23.72 3.94 6.01
C GLY A 2 -22.30 3.47 5.75
N SER A 3 -21.32 4.18 6.31
CA SER A 3 -19.95 3.68 6.47
C SER A 3 -20.05 2.39 7.29
N ASN A 4 -19.77 1.25 6.65
CA ASN A 4 -19.50 0.01 7.36
C ASN A 4 -18.13 0.18 8.00
N ASN A 5 -18.12 0.79 9.18
CA ASN A 5 -16.94 0.95 10.00
C ASN A 5 -16.63 -0.42 10.65
N GLN A 6 -16.18 -1.38 9.84
CA GLN A 6 -15.60 -2.63 10.34
C GLN A 6 -14.24 -2.27 10.90
N GLY A 7 -14.19 -1.97 12.20
CA GLY A 7 -12.92 -1.79 12.90
C GLY A 7 -12.05 -3.04 12.81
N LEU A 8 -10.74 -2.88 13.03
CA LEU A 8 -9.80 -4.00 13.00
C LEU A 8 -10.25 -5.12 13.95
N THR A 9 -10.27 -6.35 13.45
CA THR A 9 -10.62 -7.51 14.25
C THR A 9 -9.39 -8.09 14.96
N ALA A 10 -9.61 -8.90 15.99
CA ALA A 10 -8.54 -9.67 16.62
C ALA A 10 -7.82 -10.59 15.60
N THR A 11 -8.57 -11.13 14.64
CA THR A 11 -8.05 -11.95 13.54
C THR A 11 -7.09 -11.16 12.64
N ASP A 12 -7.37 -9.88 12.38
CA ASP A 12 -6.49 -9.02 11.57
C ASP A 12 -5.16 -8.75 12.28
N LEU A 13 -5.21 -8.59 13.60
CA LEU A 13 -4.01 -8.43 14.43
C LEU A 13 -3.19 -9.73 14.47
N ASP A 14 -3.82 -10.88 14.62
CA ASP A 14 -3.13 -12.18 14.65
C ASP A 14 -2.49 -12.51 13.30
N ALA A 15 -3.20 -12.25 12.20
CA ALA A 15 -2.64 -12.37 10.85
C ALA A 15 -1.44 -11.44 10.66
N LYS A 16 -1.54 -10.19 11.16
CA LYS A 16 -0.41 -9.26 11.08
C LYS A 16 0.78 -9.70 11.93
N LEU A 17 0.53 -10.23 13.13
CA LEU A 17 1.59 -10.77 13.98
C LEU A 17 2.31 -11.95 13.33
N ALA A 18 1.58 -12.85 12.68
CA ALA A 18 2.17 -13.98 11.95
C ALA A 18 3.03 -13.52 10.76
N ASP A 19 2.55 -12.55 9.98
CA ASP A 19 3.30 -11.92 8.89
C ASP A 19 4.61 -11.29 9.41
N LEU A 20 4.53 -10.47 10.46
CA LEU A 20 5.70 -9.83 11.05
C LEU A 20 6.67 -10.80 11.71
N ALA A 21 6.18 -11.93 12.25
CA ALA A 21 7.05 -12.99 12.77
C ALA A 21 7.89 -13.63 11.64
N GLY A 22 7.30 -13.81 10.44
CA GLY A 22 8.03 -14.28 9.26
C GLY A 22 9.10 -13.29 8.79
N VAL A 23 8.77 -11.99 8.77
CA VAL A 23 9.73 -10.91 8.49
C VAL A 23 10.89 -10.94 9.48
N ASN A 24 10.58 -11.00 10.78
CA ASN A 24 11.58 -11.05 11.83
C ASN A 24 12.48 -12.28 11.70
N ALA A 25 11.93 -13.45 11.39
CA ALA A 25 12.71 -14.67 11.21
C ALA A 25 13.69 -14.55 10.03
N LEU A 26 13.26 -13.99 8.89
CA LEU A 26 14.13 -13.75 7.74
C LEU A 26 15.22 -12.74 8.06
N HIS A 27 14.87 -11.63 8.71
CA HIS A 27 15.85 -10.61 9.09
C HIS A 27 16.84 -11.12 10.14
N ALA A 28 16.39 -11.88 11.14
CA ALA A 28 17.27 -12.48 12.15
C ALA A 28 18.26 -13.49 11.55
N ALA A 29 17.85 -14.22 10.50
CA ALA A 29 18.70 -15.21 9.85
C ALA A 29 19.68 -14.60 8.82
N PHE A 30 19.27 -13.55 8.10
CA PHE A 30 20.01 -13.05 6.93
C PHE A 30 20.39 -11.56 6.99
N GLY A 31 19.96 -10.83 8.02
CA GLY A 31 20.16 -9.39 8.15
C GLY A 31 19.63 -8.63 6.92
N ASP A 32 20.41 -7.64 6.46
CA ASP A 32 20.02 -6.78 5.33
C ASP A 32 19.82 -7.52 4.01
N LEU A 33 20.37 -8.74 3.86
CA LEU A 33 20.15 -9.57 2.67
C LEU A 33 18.69 -10.03 2.54
N ALA A 34 17.91 -9.99 3.62
CA ALA A 34 16.49 -10.30 3.59
C ALA A 34 15.66 -9.23 2.85
N TRP A 35 16.09 -7.96 2.86
CA TRP A 35 15.26 -6.84 2.40
C TRP A 35 14.89 -6.91 0.91
N PRO A 36 15.78 -7.27 -0.04
CA PRO A 36 15.39 -7.43 -1.44
C PRO A 36 14.40 -8.58 -1.67
N VAL A 37 14.45 -9.63 -0.85
CA VAL A 37 13.51 -10.76 -0.92
C VAL A 37 12.13 -10.31 -0.40
N LEU A 38 12.09 -9.72 0.79
CA LEU A 38 10.88 -9.19 1.41
C LEU A 38 10.21 -8.14 0.53
N ARG A 39 10.97 -7.23 -0.08
CA ARG A 39 10.44 -6.24 -1.03
C ARG A 39 9.73 -6.91 -2.20
N ARG A 40 10.34 -7.92 -2.83
CA ARG A 40 9.74 -8.64 -3.96
C ARG A 40 8.49 -9.41 -3.55
N GLN A 41 8.51 -10.03 -2.37
CA GLN A 41 7.36 -10.71 -1.81
C GLN A 41 6.18 -9.74 -1.61
N TYR A 42 6.40 -8.58 -0.96
CA TYR A 42 5.32 -7.63 -0.72
C TYR A 42 4.83 -6.93 -1.99
N LEU A 43 5.72 -6.70 -2.96
CA LEU A 43 5.31 -6.25 -4.29
C LEU A 43 4.37 -7.26 -4.96
N ALA A 44 4.71 -8.56 -4.93
CA ALA A 44 3.86 -9.60 -5.48
C ALA A 44 2.51 -9.70 -4.74
N LEU A 45 2.51 -9.60 -3.41
CA LEU A 45 1.29 -9.60 -2.60
C LEU A 45 0.40 -8.39 -2.92
N GLY A 46 0.99 -7.20 -3.07
CA GLY A 46 0.28 -5.99 -3.50
C GLY A 46 -0.38 -6.16 -4.85
N TYR A 47 0.37 -6.69 -5.82
CA TYR A 47 -0.14 -6.96 -7.16
C TYR A 47 -1.30 -7.96 -7.14
N GLN A 48 -1.17 -9.07 -6.40
CA GLN A 48 -2.22 -10.07 -6.26
C GLN A 48 -3.50 -9.48 -5.67
N GLU A 49 -3.39 -8.67 -4.62
CA GLU A 49 -4.53 -8.01 -4.00
C GLU A 49 -5.17 -7.00 -4.96
N GLY A 50 -4.36 -6.26 -5.73
CA GLY A 50 -4.84 -5.35 -6.77
C GLY A 50 -5.64 -6.08 -7.85
N VAL A 51 -5.14 -7.22 -8.33
CA VAL A 51 -5.87 -8.07 -9.28
C VAL A 51 -7.17 -8.60 -8.68
N ALA A 52 -7.13 -9.11 -7.44
CA ALA A 52 -8.31 -9.65 -6.77
C ALA A 52 -9.41 -8.59 -6.62
N ARG A 53 -9.05 -7.39 -6.16
CA ARG A 53 -9.99 -6.28 -6.05
C ARG A 53 -10.53 -5.86 -7.41
N LEU A 54 -9.68 -5.84 -8.45
CA LEU A 54 -10.11 -5.43 -9.78
C LEU A 54 -11.14 -6.41 -10.35
N VAL A 55 -10.93 -7.72 -10.17
CA VAL A 55 -11.91 -8.74 -10.53
C VAL A 55 -13.23 -8.48 -9.82
N GLY A 56 -13.21 -8.27 -8.50
CA GLY A 56 -14.43 -7.97 -7.73
C GLY A 56 -15.15 -6.70 -8.18
N ALA A 57 -14.40 -5.63 -8.49
CA ALA A 57 -14.95 -4.37 -8.99
C ALA A 57 -15.56 -4.52 -10.40
N LEU A 58 -14.97 -5.36 -11.25
CA LEU A 58 -15.52 -5.67 -12.57
C LEU A 58 -16.80 -6.52 -12.47
N GLU A 59 -16.87 -7.47 -11.53
CA GLU A 59 -18.06 -8.31 -11.31
C GLU A 59 -19.26 -7.50 -10.80
N THR A 60 -19.00 -6.45 -10.02
CA THR A 60 -20.01 -5.58 -9.42
C THR A 60 -20.38 -4.37 -10.30
N GLY A 61 -19.57 -4.08 -11.32
CA GLY A 61 -19.73 -2.89 -12.18
C GLY A 61 -19.16 -1.61 -11.57
N ASP A 62 -18.37 -1.71 -10.49
CA ASP A 62 -17.77 -0.60 -9.75
C ASP A 62 -16.42 -0.14 -10.34
N PHE A 63 -16.06 -0.62 -11.53
CA PHE A 63 -14.86 -0.18 -12.27
C PHE A 63 -15.18 0.22 -13.71
N ASP A 64 -15.10 1.53 -14.00
CA ASP A 64 -15.24 2.06 -15.35
C ASP A 64 -13.85 2.22 -16.03
N ARG A 65 -13.62 1.40 -17.06
CA ARG A 65 -12.38 1.43 -17.84
C ARG A 65 -12.23 2.72 -18.65
N ALA A 66 -13.31 3.28 -19.17
CA ALA A 66 -13.27 4.50 -19.97
C ALA A 66 -12.98 5.72 -19.09
N GLU A 67 -13.55 5.76 -17.89
CA GLU A 67 -13.27 6.79 -16.90
C GLU A 67 -11.79 6.79 -16.47
N PHE A 68 -11.25 5.61 -16.13
CA PHE A 68 -9.83 5.49 -15.77
C PHE A 68 -8.92 5.92 -16.93
N ALA A 69 -9.24 5.54 -18.17
CA ALA A 69 -8.44 5.92 -19.33
C ALA A 69 -8.46 7.44 -19.60
N ALA A 70 -9.57 8.12 -19.27
CA ALA A 70 -9.71 9.55 -19.46
C ALA A 70 -8.91 10.38 -18.43
N ASP A 71 -8.83 9.90 -17.18
CA ASP A 71 -8.01 10.50 -16.13
C ASP A 71 -7.33 9.43 -15.26
N PRO A 72 -6.17 8.90 -15.69
CA PRO A 72 -5.47 7.86 -14.94
C PRO A 72 -4.94 8.34 -13.58
N ILE A 73 -4.70 9.65 -13.41
CA ILE A 73 -4.23 10.23 -12.15
C ILE A 73 -5.35 10.13 -11.12
N GLU A 74 -6.55 10.57 -11.48
CA GLU A 74 -7.73 10.43 -10.63
C GLU A 74 -8.11 8.96 -10.43
N GLY A 75 -7.96 8.14 -11.47
CA GLY A 75 -8.15 6.70 -11.41
C GLY A 75 -7.27 6.02 -10.36
N ILE A 76 -5.97 6.33 -10.31
CA ILE A 76 -5.05 5.81 -9.29
C ILE A 76 -5.42 6.31 -7.89
N ARG A 77 -5.77 7.60 -7.76
CA ARG A 77 -6.21 8.18 -6.49
C ARG A 77 -7.45 7.47 -5.94
N ALA A 78 -8.47 7.28 -6.78
CA ALA A 78 -9.69 6.57 -6.44
C ALA A 78 -9.44 5.08 -6.18
N TRP A 79 -8.54 4.45 -6.94
CA TRP A 79 -8.15 3.04 -6.76
C TRP A 79 -7.51 2.78 -5.39
N LEU A 80 -6.62 3.67 -4.96
CA LEU A 80 -6.03 3.65 -3.62
C LEU A 80 -7.09 3.94 -2.55
N GLN A 81 -7.92 4.96 -2.73
CA GLN A 81 -8.96 5.32 -1.76
C GLN A 81 -9.93 4.16 -1.53
N GLY A 82 -10.42 3.54 -2.61
CA GLY A 82 -11.36 2.43 -2.54
C GLY A 82 -10.84 1.25 -1.74
N PHE A 83 -9.55 0.92 -1.86
CA PHE A 83 -8.91 -0.13 -1.04
C PHE A 83 -9.06 0.11 0.47
N PHE A 84 -8.83 1.35 0.90
CA PHE A 84 -8.87 1.71 2.31
C PHE A 84 -10.31 1.86 2.81
N ASP A 85 -11.22 2.34 1.96
CA ASP A 85 -12.65 2.40 2.25
C ASP A 85 -13.23 1.00 2.47
N ASP A 86 -12.84 0.02 1.64
CA ASP A 86 -13.26 -1.39 1.75
C ASP A 86 -12.85 -2.00 3.11
N ARG A 87 -11.73 -1.55 3.68
CA ARG A 87 -11.14 -2.09 4.92
C ARG A 87 -11.51 -1.31 6.18
N GLY A 88 -12.11 -0.13 6.07
CA GLY A 88 -12.73 0.62 7.18
C GLY A 88 -11.81 1.21 8.27
N ALA A 89 -10.61 0.68 8.50
CA ALA A 89 -9.83 1.02 9.70
C ALA A 89 -8.52 1.78 9.46
N ALA A 90 -7.88 1.61 8.31
CA ALA A 90 -6.69 2.37 7.92
C ALA A 90 -7.12 3.45 6.92
N MET A 91 -7.27 4.69 7.37
CA MET A 91 -7.59 5.84 6.51
C MET A 91 -6.35 6.72 6.33
N PRO A 92 -5.49 6.45 5.32
CA PRO A 92 -4.38 7.33 4.99
C PRO A 92 -4.87 8.60 4.29
N ASP A 93 -4.04 9.64 4.28
CA ASP A 93 -4.29 10.80 3.43
C ASP A 93 -3.91 10.45 1.99
N ILE A 94 -4.82 10.66 1.05
CA ILE A 94 -4.58 10.43 -0.38
C ILE A 94 -4.95 11.70 -1.14
N TRP A 95 -3.98 12.31 -1.82
CA TRP A 95 -4.19 13.54 -2.59
C TRP A 95 -3.43 13.51 -3.91
N ARG A 96 -3.66 14.50 -4.77
CA ARG A 96 -2.91 14.65 -6.02
C ARG A 96 -2.37 16.07 -6.17
N GLU A 97 -1.19 16.18 -6.76
CA GLU A 97 -0.62 17.45 -7.21
C GLU A 97 -0.10 17.29 -8.63
N GLY A 98 -0.70 18.01 -9.58
CA GLY A 98 -0.38 17.87 -10.99
C GLY A 98 -0.58 16.43 -11.48
N ARG A 99 0.53 15.78 -11.84
CA ARG A 99 0.57 14.40 -12.35
C ARG A 99 0.95 13.36 -11.31
N THR A 100 1.06 13.75 -10.04
CA THR A 100 1.48 12.87 -8.96
C THR A 100 0.32 12.60 -8.02
N VAL A 101 0.08 11.33 -7.71
CA VAL A 101 -0.79 10.91 -6.61
C VAL A 101 0.09 10.61 -5.40
N TYR A 102 -0.28 11.13 -4.24
CA TYR A 102 0.39 10.89 -2.98
C TYR A 102 -0.47 10.06 -2.05
N LEU A 103 0.17 9.16 -1.32
CA LEU A 103 -0.40 8.33 -0.27
C LEU A 103 0.44 8.56 0.99
N ARG A 104 -0.17 9.01 2.09
CA ARG A 104 0.49 9.18 3.39
C ARG A 104 -0.08 8.25 4.44
N THR A 105 0.74 7.33 4.92
CA THR A 105 0.33 6.31 5.89
C THR A 105 0.71 6.61 7.34
N LYS A 106 1.51 7.66 7.59
CA LYS A 106 2.00 8.03 8.95
C LYS A 106 0.88 8.34 9.96
N ALA A 107 -0.26 8.83 9.49
CA ALA A 107 -1.39 9.25 10.32
C ALA A 107 -2.55 8.25 10.31
N CYS A 108 -2.34 7.01 9.81
CA CYS A 108 -3.38 5.99 9.83
C CYS A 108 -3.88 5.78 11.27
N ARG A 109 -5.17 6.03 11.47
CA ARG A 109 -5.86 6.02 12.78
C ARG A 109 -5.62 4.75 13.58
N GLU A 110 -5.44 3.61 12.91
CA GLU A 110 -5.11 2.32 13.50
C GLU A 110 -4.07 1.56 12.67
N CYS A 111 -2.77 1.84 12.87
CA CYS A 111 -1.70 1.06 12.22
C CYS A 111 -1.48 -0.27 12.95
N LEU A 112 -1.89 -1.39 12.34
CA LEU A 112 -1.65 -2.73 12.87
C LEU A 112 -0.15 -3.03 13.11
N THR A 113 0.74 -2.46 12.31
CA THR A 113 2.19 -2.65 12.47
C THR A 113 2.70 -1.99 13.77
N VAL A 114 2.17 -0.82 14.16
CA VAL A 114 2.49 -0.18 15.44
C VAL A 114 1.97 -1.02 16.60
N ASN A 115 0.74 -1.54 16.49
CA ASN A 115 0.15 -2.41 17.50
C ASN A 115 0.93 -3.72 17.67
N ALA A 116 1.49 -4.24 16.58
CA ALA A 116 2.28 -5.47 16.58
C ALA A 116 3.74 -5.26 17.03
N GLU A 117 4.32 -4.08 16.85
CA GLU A 117 5.66 -3.71 17.36
C GLU A 117 5.73 -3.80 18.89
N ALA A 118 4.64 -3.49 19.60
CA ALA A 118 4.56 -3.68 21.06
C ALA A 118 4.74 -5.15 21.50
N ARG A 119 4.69 -6.11 20.56
CA ARG A 119 4.74 -7.56 20.80
C ARG A 119 5.90 -8.27 20.10
N LEU A 120 6.70 -7.59 19.27
CA LEU A 120 7.80 -8.19 18.50
C LEU A 120 9.06 -7.29 18.50
N PRO A 121 10.28 -7.87 18.43
CA PRO A 121 11.53 -7.12 18.58
C PRO A 121 11.98 -6.36 17.32
N VAL A 122 11.15 -6.23 16.29
CA VAL A 122 11.51 -5.52 15.04
C VAL A 122 10.89 -4.14 15.04
N ALA A 123 11.70 -3.11 14.78
CA ALA A 123 11.24 -1.73 14.77
C ALA A 123 10.26 -1.48 13.61
N HIS A 124 9.13 -0.84 13.90
CA HIS A 124 8.09 -0.47 12.92
C HIS A 124 8.68 0.26 11.71
N ARG A 125 9.69 1.10 11.94
CA ARG A 125 10.38 1.87 10.89
C ARG A 125 11.06 0.98 9.83
N GLU A 126 11.57 -0.19 10.21
CA GLU A 126 12.27 -1.11 9.31
C GLU A 126 11.28 -1.94 8.49
N ILE A 127 10.17 -2.32 9.12
CA ILE A 127 9.12 -3.13 8.50
C ILE A 127 8.27 -2.28 7.57
N CYS A 128 7.80 -1.11 8.02
CA CYS A 128 6.86 -0.29 7.25
C CYS A 128 7.48 0.20 5.93
N TYR A 129 8.81 0.44 5.93
CA TYR A 129 9.59 0.80 4.74
C TYR A 129 9.53 -0.27 3.64
N VAL A 130 9.56 -1.56 3.99
CA VAL A 130 9.57 -2.65 2.99
C VAL A 130 8.16 -3.17 2.73
N TYR A 131 7.33 -3.23 3.76
CA TYR A 131 6.01 -3.85 3.75
C TYR A 131 4.95 -3.01 3.02
N CYS A 132 4.59 -1.85 3.58
CA CYS A 132 3.48 -1.03 3.05
C CYS A 132 3.81 -0.48 1.66
N ARG A 133 5.08 -0.14 1.44
CA ARG A 133 5.56 0.51 0.22
C ARG A 133 5.56 -0.39 -0.98
N ALA A 134 6.23 -1.54 -0.85
CA ALA A 134 6.28 -2.51 -1.92
C ALA A 134 4.87 -3.02 -2.23
N TRP A 135 4.05 -3.21 -1.20
CA TRP A 135 2.66 -3.58 -1.37
C TRP A 135 1.86 -2.52 -2.15
N ALA A 136 1.94 -1.24 -1.78
CA ALA A 136 1.18 -0.17 -2.44
C ALA A 136 1.63 0.03 -3.91
N GLU A 137 2.93 -0.07 -4.17
CA GLU A 137 3.49 -0.09 -5.53
C GLU A 137 2.90 -1.24 -6.35
N GLY A 138 2.94 -2.48 -5.84
CA GLY A 138 2.38 -3.64 -6.54
C GLY A 138 0.87 -3.50 -6.79
N TYR A 139 0.14 -2.99 -5.80
CA TYR A 139 -1.30 -2.78 -5.87
C TYR A 139 -1.71 -1.77 -6.94
N VAL A 140 -0.96 -0.68 -7.10
CA VAL A 140 -1.16 0.30 -8.18
C VAL A 140 -0.70 -0.25 -9.53
N GLN A 141 0.38 -1.04 -9.57
CA GLN A 141 0.86 -1.66 -10.80
C GLN A 141 -0.18 -2.58 -11.44
N ALA A 142 -0.97 -3.29 -10.64
CA ALA A 142 -2.03 -4.19 -11.13
C ALA A 142 -3.06 -3.49 -12.03
N VAL A 143 -3.43 -2.24 -11.72
CA VAL A 143 -4.31 -1.47 -12.59
C VAL A 143 -3.53 -0.85 -13.75
N ALA A 144 -2.32 -0.35 -13.52
CA ALA A 144 -1.50 0.33 -14.54
C ALA A 144 -1.18 -0.55 -15.76
N ASP A 145 -0.87 -1.83 -15.53
CA ASP A 145 -0.51 -2.77 -16.60
C ASP A 145 -1.63 -3.00 -17.63
N LEU A 146 -2.87 -2.61 -17.32
CA LEU A 146 -4.03 -2.75 -18.20
C LEU A 146 -4.28 -1.51 -19.07
N PHE A 147 -3.54 -0.41 -18.87
CA PHE A 147 -3.71 0.84 -19.60
C PHE A 147 -2.42 1.21 -20.35
N PRO A 148 -2.27 0.74 -21.60
CA PRO A 148 -1.10 1.05 -22.41
C PRO A 148 -0.86 2.57 -22.50
N GLY A 149 0.38 3.00 -22.22
CA GLY A 149 0.76 4.41 -22.25
C GLY A 149 0.71 5.11 -20.90
N VAL A 150 0.05 4.53 -19.89
CA VAL A 150 0.15 5.00 -18.51
C VAL A 150 1.42 4.40 -17.89
N VAL A 151 2.43 5.23 -17.67
CA VAL A 151 3.66 4.83 -16.96
C VAL A 151 3.64 5.44 -15.58
N ILE A 152 3.85 4.64 -14.54
CA ILE A 152 3.86 5.10 -13.16
C ILE A 152 5.29 5.06 -12.63
N HIS A 153 5.82 6.23 -12.28
CA HIS A 153 7.06 6.34 -11.53
C HIS A 153 6.74 6.41 -10.04
N TYR A 154 6.95 5.27 -9.38
CA TYR A 154 6.89 5.18 -7.93
C TYR A 154 8.16 5.73 -7.30
N HIS A 155 8.03 6.70 -6.41
CA HIS A 155 9.13 7.18 -5.58
C HIS A 155 8.64 7.59 -4.20
N ASN A 156 9.59 7.66 -3.27
CA ASN A 156 9.31 8.07 -1.90
C ASN A 156 9.77 9.53 -1.74
N GLU A 157 8.93 10.37 -1.16
CA GLU A 157 9.29 11.78 -0.96
C GLU A 157 10.36 11.96 0.13
N ASP A 158 10.28 11.23 1.26
CA ASP A 158 11.26 11.40 2.35
C ASP A 158 11.71 10.10 3.03
N SER A 159 12.54 9.30 2.32
CA SER A 159 13.01 8.02 2.88
C SER A 159 14.48 7.66 2.68
N ARG A 160 15.40 8.64 2.77
CA ARG A 160 16.85 8.34 2.81
C ARG A 160 17.57 8.60 4.14
N ARG A 161 16.89 8.94 5.24
CA ARG A 161 17.61 9.19 6.50
C ARG A 161 16.87 8.66 7.70
N ASP A 162 17.46 7.66 8.36
CA ASP A 162 17.16 7.30 9.75
C ASP A 162 16.91 8.56 10.58
N GLY A 163 15.65 8.82 10.95
CA GLY A 163 15.31 10.06 11.65
C GLY A 163 13.84 10.14 12.06
N VAL A 164 13.57 10.89 13.12
CA VAL A 164 12.22 11.08 13.72
C VAL A 164 11.24 11.78 12.75
N GLY A 165 11.72 12.23 11.58
CA GLY A 165 10.99 13.02 10.60
C GLY A 165 10.27 12.26 9.47
N HIS A 166 10.42 10.94 9.33
CA HIS A 166 9.84 10.19 8.20
C HIS A 166 8.36 10.47 7.98
N ASP A 167 7.96 10.81 6.75
CA ASP A 167 6.61 11.23 6.38
C ASP A 167 5.69 10.06 6.00
N CYS A 168 6.24 8.87 5.74
CA CYS A 168 5.56 7.71 5.17
C CYS A 168 4.69 8.11 3.97
N VAL A 169 5.27 8.91 3.06
CA VAL A 169 4.62 9.38 1.84
C VAL A 169 5.17 8.60 0.64
N GLU A 170 4.25 7.94 -0.04
CA GLU A 170 4.45 7.30 -1.33
C GLU A 170 3.93 8.20 -2.45
N ALA A 171 4.73 8.41 -3.50
CA ALA A 171 4.39 9.23 -4.64
C ALA A 171 4.33 8.40 -5.93
N PHE A 172 3.21 8.51 -6.64
CA PHE A 172 2.93 7.83 -7.90
C PHE A 172 2.83 8.88 -8.99
N GLN A 173 3.94 9.17 -9.66
CA GLN A 173 3.94 10.11 -10.78
C GLN A 173 3.49 9.40 -12.05
N VAL A 174 2.40 9.89 -12.64
CA VAL A 174 1.79 9.36 -13.85
C VAL A 174 2.37 10.09 -15.06
N VAL A 175 2.97 9.33 -15.96
CA VAL A 175 3.37 9.80 -17.29
C VAL A 175 2.34 9.29 -18.27
N LEU A 176 1.72 10.24 -18.98
CA LEU A 176 0.75 10.00 -20.04
C LEU A 176 1.45 10.13 -21.40
N PRO A 177 0.92 9.50 -22.46
CA PRO A 177 1.41 9.64 -23.83
C PRO A 177 1.43 11.08 -24.34
#